data_AF-A0A6P6XYB4-F1
#
_entry.id   AF-A0A6P6XYB4-F1
#
_cell.length_a   1.000
_cell.length_b   1.000
_cell.length_c   1.000
_cell.angle_alpha   90.00
_cell.angle_beta   90.00
_cell.angle_gamma   90.00
#
_symmetry.space_group_name_H-M   'P 1'
#
loop_
_entity.id
_entity.type
_entity.pdbx_description
1 polymer ?
#
loop_
_entity_poly.entity_id
_entity_poly.type
_entity_poly.pdbx_seq_one_letter_code
_entity_poly.pdbx_strand_id
1 'polypeptide(L)'
;MSRRNFQNKNHKFQSKRKLDPDEFDLEKARHEVFQLGIKGFSDKDKRTAKRELAIRLGAKPKKQRGKNIQQHLQEIRERKQKEREQQQQQQQQNRSGKTKNRKSQKLSTKKKGLNEVRGMDYQLGKYRNGVQYLSRQDIEKIQKKK
;
A
#
# COMPACT_ATOMS: atom_id res chain seq x y z
N MET A 1 -18.48 -23.07 36.48
CA MET A 1 -17.46 -22.35 35.68
C MET A 1 -17.83 -20.86 35.63
N SER A 2 -16.97 -20.02 36.20
CA SER A 2 -17.22 -18.59 36.47
C SER A 2 -17.16 -17.74 35.18
N ARG A 3 -18.22 -16.97 34.90
CA ARG A 3 -18.26 -15.96 33.82
C ARG A 3 -17.49 -14.73 34.27
N ARG A 4 -16.31 -14.50 33.70
CA ARG A 4 -15.53 -13.26 33.90
C ARG A 4 -16.29 -12.08 33.27
N ASN A 5 -16.85 -11.21 34.11
CA ASN A 5 -17.38 -9.92 33.71
C ASN A 5 -16.24 -9.01 33.26
N PHE A 6 -16.07 -8.83 31.96
CA PHE A 6 -15.22 -7.78 31.40
C PHE A 6 -15.99 -6.46 31.42
N GLN A 7 -15.81 -5.66 32.48
CA GLN A 7 -16.18 -4.25 32.46
C GLN A 7 -15.20 -3.50 31.56
N ASN A 8 -15.57 -3.26 30.30
CA ASN A 8 -14.86 -2.30 29.45
C ASN A 8 -15.25 -0.89 29.87
N LYS A 9 -14.50 -0.32 30.82
CA LYS A 9 -14.51 1.11 31.11
C LYS A 9 -13.61 1.82 30.11
N ASN A 10 -14.18 2.26 28.99
CA ASN A 10 -13.63 3.31 28.14
C ASN A 10 -14.74 3.90 27.27
N HIS A 11 -15.78 4.44 27.90
CA HIS A 11 -16.59 5.46 27.26
C HIS A 11 -15.77 6.74 27.23
N LYS A 12 -15.04 6.98 26.13
CA LYS A 12 -14.62 8.35 25.79
C LYS A 12 -15.92 9.15 25.65
N PHE A 13 -16.19 9.93 26.69
CA PHE A 13 -17.24 10.92 26.74
C PHE A 13 -16.94 11.90 25.59
N GLN A 14 -17.55 11.68 24.43
CA GLN A 14 -17.65 12.70 23.41
C GLN A 14 -18.41 13.84 24.09
N SER A 15 -17.69 14.90 24.46
CA SER A 15 -18.28 16.17 24.85
C SER A 15 -19.29 16.54 23.77
N LYS A 16 -20.58 16.34 24.03
CA LYS A 16 -21.65 16.89 23.20
C LYS A 16 -21.53 18.41 23.32
N ARG A 17 -20.70 19.03 22.48
CA ARG A 17 -20.89 20.44 22.16
C ARG A 17 -22.32 20.50 21.61
N LYS A 18 -23.17 21.31 22.25
CA LYS A 18 -24.48 21.62 21.72
C LYS A 18 -24.23 22.36 20.41
N LEU A 19 -24.20 21.63 19.31
CA LEU A 19 -24.22 22.22 17.98
C LEU A 19 -25.58 22.90 17.86
N ASP A 20 -25.57 24.18 17.48
CA ASP A 20 -26.80 24.90 17.21
C ASP A 20 -27.59 24.15 16.13
N PRO A 21 -28.92 24.08 16.23
CA PRO A 21 -29.75 23.31 15.30
C PRO A 21 -29.62 23.77 13.83
N ASP A 22 -29.08 24.96 13.60
CA ASP A 22 -28.87 25.58 12.29
C ASP A 22 -27.45 25.37 11.72
N GLU A 23 -26.52 24.75 12.47
CA GLU A 23 -25.14 24.54 12.00
C GLU A 23 -25.00 23.20 11.26
N PHE A 24 -24.68 23.27 9.96
CA PHE A 24 -24.51 22.09 9.10
C PHE A 24 -23.12 21.47 9.25
N ASP A 25 -23.02 20.39 10.03
CA ASP A 25 -21.80 19.60 10.16
C ASP A 25 -21.62 18.60 9.01
N LEU A 26 -20.56 18.80 8.23
CA LEU A 26 -20.19 17.93 7.10
C LEU A 26 -19.89 16.48 7.52
N GLU A 27 -19.32 16.26 8.71
CA GLU A 27 -19.04 14.90 9.19
C GLU A 27 -20.32 14.13 9.49
N LYS A 28 -21.28 14.81 10.14
CA LYS A 28 -22.61 14.26 10.42
C LYS A 28 -23.38 13.98 9.12
N ALA A 29 -23.41 14.94 8.19
CA ALA A 29 -24.07 14.77 6.90
C ALA A 29 -23.47 13.59 6.10
N ARG A 30 -22.14 13.46 6.08
CA ARG A 30 -21.46 12.32 5.45
C ARG A 30 -21.87 10.99 6.08
N HIS A 31 -21.99 10.95 7.41
CA HIS A 31 -22.42 9.75 8.12
C HIS A 31 -23.88 9.40 7.83
N GLU A 32 -24.77 10.39 7.75
CA GLU A 32 -26.18 10.21 7.40
C GLU A 32 -26.34 9.70 5.96
N VAL A 33 -25.63 10.29 4.99
CA VAL A 33 -25.60 9.80 3.60
C VAL A 33 -25.14 8.33 3.55
N PHE A 34 -24.11 7.99 4.32
CA PHE A 34 -23.62 6.61 4.41
C PHE A 34 -24.66 5.67 5.05
N GLN A 35 -25.32 6.09 6.13
CA GLN A 35 -26.38 5.31 6.78
C GLN A 35 -27.59 5.12 5.87
N LEU A 36 -28.02 6.16 5.16
CA LEU A 36 -29.12 6.12 4.20
C LEU A 36 -28.79 5.17 3.04
N GLY A 37 -27.56 5.22 2.52
CA GLY A 37 -27.05 4.28 1.52
C GLY A 37 -27.12 2.82 1.99
N ILE A 38 -26.78 2.54 3.26
CA ILE A 38 -26.87 1.18 3.82
C ILE A 38 -28.31 0.77 4.13
N LYS A 39 -29.19 1.70 4.52
CA LYS A 39 -30.58 1.38 4.88
C LYS A 39 -31.35 0.79 3.70
N GLY A 40 -31.08 1.27 2.48
CA GLY A 40 -31.67 0.78 1.23
C GLY A 40 -31.10 -0.56 0.72
N PHE A 41 -30.07 -1.11 1.34
CA PHE A 41 -29.45 -2.36 0.89
C PHE A 41 -30.28 -3.61 1.23
N SER A 42 -30.11 -4.66 0.42
CA SER A 42 -30.60 -5.99 0.76
C SER A 42 -29.92 -6.50 2.03
N ASP A 43 -30.51 -7.46 2.74
CA ASP A 43 -29.93 -7.96 4.00
C ASP A 43 -28.53 -8.56 3.85
N LYS A 44 -28.22 -9.12 2.68
CA LYS A 44 -26.88 -9.64 2.37
C LYS A 44 -25.88 -8.49 2.25
N ASP A 45 -26.25 -7.44 1.56
CA ASP A 45 -25.40 -6.26 1.31
C ASP A 45 -25.22 -5.42 2.57
N LYS A 46 -26.24 -5.36 3.45
CA LYS A 46 -26.09 -4.78 4.79
C LYS A 46 -25.04 -5.52 5.63
N ARG A 47 -25.01 -6.85 5.55
CA ARG A 47 -24.04 -7.68 6.30
C ARG A 47 -22.62 -7.52 5.76
N THR A 48 -22.45 -7.38 4.44
CA THR A 48 -21.12 -7.12 3.84
C THR A 48 -20.62 -5.73 4.22
N ALA A 49 -21.45 -4.68 4.07
CA ALA A 49 -21.09 -3.31 4.45
C ALA A 49 -20.71 -3.18 5.93
N LYS A 50 -21.48 -3.78 6.84
CA LYS A 50 -21.14 -3.81 8.28
C LYS A 50 -19.83 -4.54 8.57
N ARG A 51 -19.55 -5.64 7.84
CA ARG A 51 -18.29 -6.38 7.97
C ARG A 51 -17.10 -5.54 7.51
N GLU A 52 -17.23 -4.86 6.39
CA GLU A 52 -16.20 -3.97 5.85
C GLU A 52 -15.92 -2.80 6.80
N LEU A 53 -16.98 -2.21 7.37
CA LEU A 53 -16.86 -1.18 8.40
C LEU A 53 -16.10 -1.71 9.63
N ALA A 54 -16.48 -2.89 10.13
CA ALA A 54 -15.79 -3.49 11.27
C ALA A 54 -14.29 -3.70 10.96
N ILE A 55 -13.95 -4.19 9.76
CA ILE A 55 -12.56 -4.35 9.32
C ILE A 55 -11.83 -3.01 9.28
N ARG A 56 -12.46 -1.96 8.72
CA ARG A 56 -11.90 -0.60 8.68
C ARG A 56 -11.66 -0.02 10.08
N LEU A 57 -12.50 -0.37 11.05
CA LEU A 57 -12.35 0.00 12.46
C LEU A 57 -11.31 -0.86 13.20
N GLY A 58 -10.63 -1.78 12.51
CA GLY A 58 -9.54 -2.60 13.06
C GLY A 58 -9.94 -4.02 13.44
N ALA A 59 -11.17 -4.46 13.15
CA ALA A 59 -11.53 -5.86 13.32
C ALA A 59 -10.73 -6.75 12.37
N LYS A 60 -10.29 -7.91 12.86
CA LYS A 60 -9.54 -8.87 12.05
C LYS A 60 -10.46 -9.47 10.96
N PRO A 61 -10.07 -9.46 9.68
CA PRO A 61 -10.86 -10.07 8.62
C PRO A 61 -10.94 -11.60 8.79
N LYS A 62 -12.05 -12.19 8.31
CA LYS A 62 -12.25 -13.64 8.36
C LYS A 62 -11.19 -14.35 7.52
N LYS A 63 -10.60 -15.43 8.07
CA LYS A 63 -9.64 -16.28 7.35
C LYS A 63 -10.33 -16.92 6.13
N GLN A 64 -9.69 -16.83 4.97
CA GLN A 64 -10.17 -17.49 3.76
C GLN A 64 -10.00 -19.01 3.90
N ARG A 65 -10.91 -19.79 3.30
CA ARG A 65 -10.74 -21.24 3.20
C ARG A 65 -9.53 -21.53 2.30
N GLY A 66 -8.80 -22.61 2.58
CA GLY A 66 -7.69 -23.05 1.74
C GLY A 66 -8.20 -23.32 0.32
N LYS A 67 -7.56 -22.70 -0.68
CA LYS A 67 -7.80 -22.95 -2.10
C LYS A 67 -6.68 -23.84 -2.64
N ASN A 68 -6.96 -24.58 -3.72
CA ASN A 68 -5.91 -25.28 -4.46
C ASN A 68 -4.94 -24.25 -5.05
N ILE A 69 -3.63 -24.53 -4.97
CA ILE A 69 -2.56 -23.63 -5.42
C ILE A 69 -2.74 -23.22 -6.89
N GLN A 70 -3.10 -24.16 -7.76
CA GLN A 70 -3.24 -23.86 -9.20
C GLN A 70 -4.37 -22.87 -9.47
N GLN A 71 -5.53 -23.08 -8.83
CA GLN A 71 -6.68 -22.17 -8.93
C GLN A 71 -6.34 -20.79 -8.37
N HIS A 72 -5.63 -20.73 -7.24
CA HIS A 72 -5.21 -19.46 -6.65
C HIS A 72 -4.26 -18.67 -7.56
N LEU A 73 -3.32 -19.34 -8.21
CA LEU A 73 -2.39 -18.71 -9.16
C LEU A 73 -3.12 -18.19 -10.41
N GLN A 74 -4.09 -18.95 -10.93
CA GLN A 74 -4.94 -18.51 -12.04
C GLN A 74 -5.74 -17.25 -11.67
N GLU A 75 -6.42 -17.25 -10.51
CA GLU A 75 -7.15 -16.07 -10.02
C GLU A 75 -6.24 -14.83 -9.89
N ILE A 76 -5.00 -15.00 -9.40
CA ILE A 76 -4.04 -13.89 -9.30
C ILE A 76 -3.67 -13.35 -10.68
N ARG A 77 -3.44 -14.23 -11.67
CA ARG A 77 -3.09 -13.81 -13.04
C ARG A 77 -4.24 -13.05 -13.68
N GLU A 78 -5.46 -13.59 -13.59
CA GLU A 78 -6.66 -12.93 -14.12
C GLU A 78 -6.92 -11.57 -13.46
N ARG A 79 -6.78 -11.49 -12.13
CA ARG A 79 -6.95 -10.22 -11.40
C ARG A 79 -5.93 -9.18 -11.87
N LYS A 80 -4.67 -9.56 -12.03
CA LYS A 80 -3.61 -8.66 -12.54
C LYS A 80 -3.88 -8.23 -13.98
N GLN A 81 -4.42 -9.12 -14.81
CA GLN A 81 -4.77 -8.79 -16.19
C GLN A 81 -5.93 -7.79 -16.24
N LYS A 82 -7.02 -8.06 -15.51
CA LYS A 82 -8.16 -7.13 -15.40
C LYS A 82 -7.74 -5.76 -14.86
N GLU A 83 -6.85 -5.72 -13.88
CA GLU A 83 -6.32 -4.46 -13.35
C GLU A 83 -5.50 -3.69 -14.40
N ARG A 84 -4.67 -4.38 -15.19
CA ARG A 84 -3.94 -3.76 -16.31
C ARG A 84 -4.88 -3.24 -17.39
N GLU A 85 -5.91 -3.99 -17.75
CA GLU A 85 -6.90 -3.58 -18.74
C GLU A 85 -7.69 -2.36 -18.25
N GLN A 86 -8.13 -2.35 -16.99
CA GLN A 86 -8.79 -1.18 -16.38
C GLN A 86 -7.87 0.03 -16.34
N GLN A 87 -6.59 -0.14 -15.98
CA GLN A 87 -5.62 0.95 -16.02
C GLN A 87 -5.39 1.47 -17.43
N GLN A 88 -5.36 0.60 -18.44
CA GLN A 88 -5.24 1.00 -19.84
C GLN A 88 -6.48 1.75 -20.32
N GLN A 89 -7.68 1.26 -20.00
CA GLN A 89 -8.94 1.94 -20.32
C GLN A 89 -9.04 3.30 -19.64
N GLN A 90 -8.72 3.40 -18.35
CA GLN A 90 -8.64 4.67 -17.63
C GLN A 90 -7.59 5.60 -18.25
N GLN A 91 -6.43 5.09 -18.64
CA GLN A 91 -5.41 5.90 -19.33
C GLN A 91 -5.89 6.39 -20.70
N GLN A 92 -6.67 5.60 -21.44
CA GLN A 92 -7.26 5.99 -22.72
C GLN A 92 -8.37 7.03 -22.54
N GLN A 93 -9.24 6.87 -21.54
CA GLN A 93 -10.30 7.81 -21.19
C GLN A 93 -9.74 9.13 -20.63
N ASN A 94 -8.66 9.06 -19.84
CA ASN A 94 -7.97 10.23 -19.26
C ASN A 94 -7.00 10.93 -20.23
N ARG A 95 -6.94 10.53 -21.52
CA ARG A 95 -6.14 11.25 -22.53
C ARG A 95 -6.66 12.66 -22.84
N SER A 96 -7.85 13.02 -22.36
CA SER A 96 -8.39 14.39 -22.39
C SER A 96 -7.81 15.31 -21.30
N GLY A 97 -7.07 14.79 -20.32
CA GLY A 97 -6.50 15.58 -19.22
C GLY A 97 -5.07 15.16 -18.89
N LYS A 98 -4.10 15.58 -19.71
CA LYS A 98 -2.66 15.37 -19.48
C LYS A 98 -2.23 15.94 -18.13
N THR A 99 -2.05 15.10 -17.12
CA THR A 99 -1.05 15.37 -16.10
C THR A 99 0.24 14.69 -16.52
N LYS A 100 1.22 15.51 -16.95
CA LYS A 100 2.61 15.08 -17.13
C LYS A 100 3.07 14.52 -15.79
N ASN A 101 3.16 13.20 -15.68
CA ASN A 101 4.00 12.59 -14.65
C ASN A 101 5.43 13.09 -14.90
N ARG A 102 5.82 14.12 -14.14
CA ARG A 102 7.22 14.53 -14.00
C ARG A 102 7.98 13.26 -13.70
N LYS A 103 8.92 12.89 -14.57
CA LYS A 103 9.89 11.82 -14.33
C LYS A 103 10.40 12.03 -12.91
N SER A 104 9.95 11.22 -11.96
CA SER A 104 10.57 11.15 -10.65
C SER A 104 12.00 10.77 -10.97
N GLN A 105 12.92 11.72 -10.78
CA GLN A 105 14.35 11.42 -10.80
C GLN A 105 14.49 10.23 -9.86
N LYS A 106 14.91 9.08 -10.42
CA LYS A 106 15.33 7.95 -9.61
C LYS A 106 16.54 8.45 -8.83
N LEU A 107 16.31 9.03 -7.64
CA LEU A 107 17.33 9.09 -6.62
C LEU A 107 17.71 7.64 -6.38
N SER A 108 18.86 7.24 -6.90
CA SER A 108 19.43 5.91 -6.66
C SER A 108 19.48 5.75 -5.15
N THR A 109 18.57 4.95 -4.60
CA THR A 109 18.65 4.55 -3.20
C THR A 109 19.93 3.75 -3.08
N LYS A 110 20.99 4.41 -2.61
CA LYS A 110 22.26 3.76 -2.28
C LYS A 110 21.93 2.62 -1.34
N LYS A 111 22.30 1.41 -1.72
CA LYS A 111 22.08 0.22 -0.88
C LYS A 111 22.89 0.44 0.40
N LYS A 112 22.20 0.74 1.51
CA LYS A 112 22.81 0.73 2.84
C LYS A 112 23.23 -0.71 3.12
N GLY A 113 24.52 -0.96 3.32
CA GLY A 113 25.05 -2.29 3.65
C GLY A 113 26.22 -2.79 2.80
N LEU A 114 26.69 -2.02 1.82
CA LEU A 114 28.03 -2.23 1.27
C LEU A 114 29.00 -1.31 2.01
N ASN A 115 30.15 -1.85 2.41
CA ASN A 115 31.27 -1.11 2.98
C ASN A 115 31.93 -0.26 1.88
N GLU A 116 31.14 0.57 1.19
CA GLU A 116 31.61 1.52 0.20
C GLU A 116 32.12 2.74 0.98
N VAL A 117 33.43 2.78 1.26
CA VAL A 117 34.11 4.03 1.63
C VAL A 117 34.02 4.92 0.39
N ARG A 118 32.97 5.73 0.35
CA ARG A 118 32.63 6.56 -0.80
C ARG A 118 33.79 7.51 -1.12
N GLY A 119 34.51 7.19 -2.18
CA GLY A 119 35.43 8.10 -2.86
C GLY A 119 36.90 8.01 -2.45
N MET A 120 37.30 7.10 -1.56
CA MET A 120 38.69 6.94 -1.14
C MET A 120 39.03 5.46 -0.90
N ASP A 121 38.75 4.61 -1.88
CA ASP A 121 39.33 3.28 -1.90
C ASP A 121 40.46 3.28 -2.94
N TYR A 122 41.68 2.99 -2.50
CA TYR A 122 42.81 2.62 -3.38
C TYR A 122 42.56 1.29 -4.12
N GLN A 123 41.35 0.74 -3.99
CA GLN A 123 40.92 -0.50 -4.60
C GLN A 123 40.71 -0.34 -6.10
N LEU A 124 41.41 -1.18 -6.87
CA LEU A 124 41.26 -1.26 -8.32
C LEU A 124 40.08 -2.19 -8.67
N GLY A 125 39.02 -1.65 -9.27
CA GLY A 125 37.85 -2.42 -9.69
C GLY A 125 36.85 -2.75 -8.56
N LYS A 126 35.97 -3.73 -8.80
CA LYS A 126 34.89 -4.11 -7.86
C LYS A 126 35.13 -5.48 -7.26
N TYR A 127 35.11 -5.59 -5.94
CA TYR A 127 35.16 -6.87 -5.25
C TYR A 127 33.75 -7.44 -5.04
N ARG A 128 33.54 -8.69 -5.45
CA ARG A 128 32.28 -9.40 -5.21
C ARG A 128 32.53 -10.91 -5.09
N ASN A 129 31.91 -11.54 -4.10
CA ASN A 129 31.93 -13.00 -3.91
C ASN A 129 33.34 -13.61 -3.87
N GLY A 130 34.31 -12.98 -3.20
CA GLY A 130 35.67 -13.50 -3.13
C GLY A 130 36.58 -13.11 -4.30
N VAL A 131 36.03 -12.50 -5.35
CA VAL A 131 36.76 -12.22 -6.61
C VAL A 131 36.81 -10.72 -6.89
N GLN A 132 37.98 -10.23 -7.31
CA GLN A 132 38.18 -8.85 -7.77
C GLN A 132 37.93 -8.75 -9.28
N TYR A 133 36.97 -7.93 -9.67
CA TYR A 133 36.63 -7.66 -11.07
C TYR A 133 37.26 -6.35 -11.53
N LEU A 134 38.14 -6.43 -12.54
CA LEU A 134 38.79 -5.28 -13.15
C LEU A 134 38.13 -4.92 -14.48
N SER A 135 37.88 -3.63 -14.71
CA SER A 135 37.49 -3.14 -16.04
C SER A 135 38.72 -2.95 -16.93
N ARG A 136 38.52 -2.83 -18.26
CA ARG A 136 39.62 -2.50 -19.18
C ARG A 136 40.33 -1.20 -18.78
N GLN A 137 39.59 -0.20 -18.32
CA GLN A 137 40.15 1.07 -17.85
C GLN A 137 41.03 0.89 -16.60
N ASP A 138 40.69 -0.03 -15.70
CA ASP A 138 41.51 -0.31 -14.52
C ASP A 138 42.81 -1.01 -14.93
N ILE A 139 42.74 -1.93 -15.89
CA ILE A 139 43.91 -2.62 -16.46
C ILE A 139 44.83 -1.63 -17.17
N GLU A 140 44.28 -0.72 -17.97
CA GLU A 140 45.04 0.35 -18.63
C GLU A 140 45.74 1.27 -17.63
N LYS A 141 45.11 1.61 -16.50
CA LYS A 141 45.74 2.39 -15.42
C LYS A 141 46.92 1.67 -14.78
N ILE A 142 46.84 0.34 -14.64
CA ILE A 142 47.94 -0.49 -14.12
C ILE A 142 49.10 -0.49 -15.13
N GLN A 143 48.80 -0.67 -16.42
CA GLN A 143 49.82 -0.73 -17.47
C GLN A 143 50.54 0.61 -17.69
N LYS A 144 49.82 1.73 -17.61
CA LYS A 144 50.39 3.09 -17.76
C LYS A 144 51.31 3.52 -16.62
N LYS A 145 51.30 2.82 -15.49
CA LYS A 145 52.12 3.13 -14.30
C LYS A 145 53.42 2.34 -14.22
N LYS A 146 53.65 1.41 -15.14
CA LYS A 146 54.97 0.79 -15.36
C LYS A 146 55.80 1.68 -16.25
#